data_AF-A0A0D6KU56-F1
#
_entry.id   AF-A0A0D6KU56-F1
#
_cell.length_a   1.000
_cell.length_b   1.000
_cell.length_c   1.000
_cell.angle_alpha   90.00
_cell.angle_beta   90.00
_cell.angle_gamma   90.00
#
_symmetry.space_group_name_H-M   'P 1'
#
loop_
_entity.id
_entity.type
_entity.pdbx_description
1 polymer ?
#
loop_
_entity_poly.entity_id
_entity_poly.type
_entity_poly.pdbx_seq_one_letter_code
_entity_poly.pdbx_strand_id
1 'polypeptide(L)'
;MQLFKMFWKRTSKRYYYPLLSLVLAVILIFTSVSFSQAQEDSSTSQPPNTNSTPIENTYTPQQTSNEMWNAPRVTTIRSVSPKELYISIPQSLVPENINNYKQERVNLVITGDNFPKIDNSQNNKIAVKIGNPPDIATTTNIRVADDRRAIYATFNNEQLKKLSRGLRPVIVEVEGNATNIDPLVAGEQLQVTVKRPVSGLTTFIVFAIAALFTFLIIVIIYMLATESKKTDLPQPVKESNTRKFSSLEWLILDRQSNTFSLARTQFVWWLTIIVFGYLFLFIGRGLIQDIWEFIPLSGFAYTFLISLVTLVTAQATAAVRGSKGSGQVNPAWSDLVVHGGVVALERVQQVVWNLIIGVAFIVILLVTYTTASSLPSIPSEILVLMGISAGGYIGGKAVRKAGPNITQVVLWGEPIDWNTNPQLTVAGEHFSQAGGVILQMVYLDESLNEKPETRIEIKQDNVYTLEPDPLNPTEFCKKLQINFNNLNALPEYEWSAWLQEFASNFTDKKVKITLINADGQRAVWDGSNPVPERRDAPALQAP
;
A
#
# COMPACT_ATOMS: atom_id res chain seq x y z
N MET A 1 -15.37 25.94 -3.24
CA MET A 1 -16.07 25.65 -1.96
C MET A 1 -17.42 24.93 -2.11
N GLN A 2 -18.21 25.12 -3.17
CA GLN A 2 -19.51 24.42 -3.32
C GLN A 2 -19.40 22.95 -3.76
N LEU A 3 -18.39 22.58 -4.56
CA LEU A 3 -18.13 21.18 -4.95
C LEU A 3 -17.76 20.27 -3.76
N PHE A 4 -17.12 20.83 -2.72
CA PHE A 4 -16.83 20.09 -1.48
C PHE A 4 -18.06 19.87 -0.59
N LYS A 5 -19.10 20.71 -0.71
CA LYS A 5 -20.35 20.56 0.08
C LYS A 5 -21.24 19.40 -0.43
N MET A 6 -21.14 19.02 -1.70
CA MET A 6 -21.95 17.93 -2.27
C MET A 6 -21.46 16.53 -1.87
N PHE A 7 -20.15 16.35 -1.68
CA PHE A 7 -19.59 15.06 -1.25
C PHE A 7 -19.75 14.77 0.25
N TRP A 8 -20.02 15.80 1.07
CA TRP A 8 -19.97 15.70 2.53
C TRP A 8 -21.27 15.26 3.21
N LYS A 9 -22.41 15.32 2.50
CA LYS A 9 -23.73 15.10 3.13
C LYS A 9 -24.13 13.61 3.26
N ARG A 10 -23.32 12.67 2.76
CA ARG A 10 -23.69 11.23 2.67
C ARG A 10 -22.72 10.25 3.33
N THR A 11 -21.60 10.70 3.87
CA THR A 11 -20.66 9.82 4.58
C THR A 11 -21.12 9.64 6.03
N SER A 12 -21.40 8.39 6.42
CA SER A 12 -21.85 8.08 7.79
C SER A 12 -20.78 8.48 8.81
N LYS A 13 -21.19 9.04 9.96
CA LYS A 13 -20.30 9.50 11.04
C LYS A 13 -19.30 8.42 11.50
N ARG A 14 -19.59 7.13 11.29
CA ARG A 14 -18.66 6.02 11.62
C ARG A 14 -17.37 6.00 10.79
N TYR A 15 -17.39 6.54 9.57
CA TYR A 15 -16.21 6.56 8.69
C TYR A 15 -15.42 7.86 8.80
N TYR A 16 -15.99 8.89 9.42
CA TYR A 16 -15.38 10.21 9.52
C TYR A 16 -14.11 10.19 10.37
N TYR A 17 -14.16 9.59 11.56
CA TYR A 17 -13.03 9.62 12.49
C TYR A 17 -11.81 8.80 12.04
N PRO A 18 -11.94 7.59 11.44
CA PRO A 18 -10.79 6.85 10.93
C PRO A 18 -10.14 7.53 9.72
N LEU A 19 -10.94 8.03 8.77
CA LEU A 19 -10.42 8.75 7.60
C LEU A 19 -9.81 10.10 7.97
N LEU A 20 -10.45 10.83 8.88
CA LEU A 20 -9.90 12.08 9.42
C LEU A 20 -8.60 11.81 10.17
N SER A 21 -8.54 10.76 11.01
CA SER A 21 -7.31 10.35 11.71
C SER A 21 -6.20 9.95 10.74
N LEU A 22 -6.53 9.26 9.64
CA LEU A 22 -5.55 8.86 8.63
C LEU A 22 -5.06 10.06 7.83
N VAL A 23 -5.94 10.98 7.44
CA VAL A 23 -5.58 12.25 6.80
C VAL A 23 -4.75 13.11 7.76
N LEU A 24 -5.11 13.17 9.04
CA LEU A 24 -4.37 13.92 10.06
C LEU A 24 -3.00 13.28 10.31
N ALA A 25 -2.90 11.95 10.33
CA ALA A 25 -1.63 11.24 10.44
C ALA A 25 -0.73 11.47 9.21
N VAL A 26 -1.30 11.45 8.00
CA VAL A 26 -0.58 11.80 6.77
C VAL A 26 -0.10 13.26 6.82
N ILE A 27 -0.96 14.20 7.22
CA ILE A 27 -0.60 15.61 7.40
C ILE A 27 0.50 15.76 8.48
N LEU A 28 0.38 15.07 9.61
CA LEU A 28 1.37 15.10 10.69
C LEU A 28 2.72 14.56 10.22
N ILE A 29 2.73 13.46 9.45
CA ILE A 29 3.94 12.92 8.80
C ILE A 29 4.55 13.97 7.85
N PHE A 30 3.74 14.64 7.02
CA PHE A 30 4.22 15.71 6.15
C PHE A 30 4.79 16.89 6.94
N THR A 31 4.21 17.25 8.09
CA THR A 31 4.73 18.35 8.93
C THR A 31 5.95 17.96 9.76
N SER A 32 6.09 16.69 10.17
CA SER A 32 7.22 16.23 10.98
C SER A 32 8.48 15.99 10.16
N VAL A 33 8.34 15.59 8.88
CA VAL A 33 9.49 15.42 7.97
C VAL A 33 10.16 16.77 7.66
N SER A 34 9.46 17.90 7.82
CA SER A 34 10.03 19.24 7.66
C SER A 34 10.87 19.74 8.85
N PHE A 35 10.94 19.03 9.98
CA PHE A 35 11.53 19.56 11.22
C PHE A 35 12.75 18.80 11.77
N SER A 36 13.28 17.79 11.08
CA SER A 36 14.49 17.10 11.55
C SER A 36 15.74 17.89 11.15
N GLN A 37 16.13 18.87 11.98
CA GLN A 37 17.47 19.43 11.96
C GLN A 37 18.46 18.38 12.46
N ALA A 38 19.49 18.12 11.65
CA ALA A 38 20.57 17.20 11.97
C ALA A 38 21.33 17.67 13.22
N GLN A 39 21.41 16.79 14.21
CA GLN A 39 22.29 16.94 15.36
C GLN A 39 23.72 16.58 14.90
N GLU A 40 24.65 17.54 15.02
CA GLU A 40 26.07 17.35 14.73
C GLU A 40 26.70 16.46 15.81
N ASP A 41 26.95 15.19 15.48
CA ASP A 41 27.88 14.36 16.25
C ASP A 41 29.31 14.66 15.80
N SER A 42 30.07 15.25 16.72
CA SER A 42 31.49 15.52 16.60
C SER A 42 32.29 14.34 17.15
N SER A 43 32.82 13.51 16.27
CA SER A 43 33.87 12.54 16.63
C SER A 43 35.02 12.58 15.62
N THR A 44 36.10 13.24 16.02
CA THR A 44 37.42 13.24 15.39
C THR A 44 38.09 11.87 15.53
N SER A 45 38.46 11.25 14.41
CA SER A 45 39.44 10.16 14.38
C SER A 45 40.49 10.45 13.31
N GLN A 46 41.75 10.67 13.75
CA GLN A 46 42.95 10.81 12.91
C GLN A 46 43.30 9.50 12.20
N PRO A 47 43.92 9.54 11.00
CA PRO A 47 44.55 8.38 10.40
C PRO A 47 45.99 8.16 10.92
N PRO A 48 46.50 6.91 10.97
CA PRO A 48 47.84 6.61 11.43
C PRO A 48 48.89 6.83 10.33
N ASN A 49 50.01 7.43 10.76
CA ASN A 49 51.28 7.48 10.03
C ASN A 49 51.89 6.08 9.91
N THR A 50 52.41 5.74 8.73
CA THR A 50 53.38 4.64 8.57
C THR A 50 54.63 5.14 7.88
N ASN A 51 55.73 5.04 8.61
CA ASN A 51 57.07 5.48 8.25
C ASN A 51 57.72 4.57 7.20
N SER A 52 58.60 5.24 6.45
CA SER A 52 59.66 4.76 5.56
C SER A 52 60.65 3.77 6.19
N THR A 53 61.23 2.92 5.34
CA THR A 53 62.60 2.37 5.53
C THR A 53 63.37 2.44 4.21
N PRO A 54 64.65 2.88 4.22
CA PRO A 54 65.48 3.01 3.03
C PRO A 54 66.42 1.80 2.83
N ILE A 55 66.80 1.50 1.60
CA ILE A 55 67.99 0.68 1.29
C ILE A 55 68.77 1.33 0.14
N GLU A 56 70.04 1.57 0.43
CA GLU A 56 71.14 2.04 -0.42
C GLU A 56 71.66 0.98 -1.39
N ASN A 57 72.20 1.46 -2.54
CA ASN A 57 73.54 1.20 -3.11
C ASN A 57 73.49 1.19 -4.66
N THR A 58 74.51 1.48 -5.49
CA THR A 58 75.71 2.35 -5.61
C THR A 58 76.28 2.00 -7.02
N TYR A 59 77.06 2.92 -7.65
CA TYR A 59 78.01 2.75 -8.80
C TYR A 59 77.45 2.88 -10.24
N THR A 60 78.04 3.57 -11.23
CA THR A 60 79.10 4.62 -11.43
C THR A 60 79.00 5.11 -12.91
N PRO A 61 79.73 6.15 -13.37
CA PRO A 61 79.36 7.04 -14.48
C PRO A 61 80.06 6.77 -15.83
N GLN A 62 79.62 7.47 -16.88
CA GLN A 62 80.45 7.74 -18.06
C GLN A 62 80.11 9.11 -18.73
N GLN A 63 81.14 9.95 -18.87
CA GLN A 63 81.28 11.13 -19.76
C GLN A 63 81.13 10.70 -21.24
N THR A 64 80.74 11.49 -22.24
CA THR A 64 81.15 12.82 -22.78
C THR A 64 80.16 13.10 -23.94
N SER A 65 79.79 14.31 -24.37
CA SER A 65 80.58 15.34 -25.07
C SER A 65 79.74 16.60 -25.36
N ASN A 66 80.44 17.71 -25.60
CA ASN A 66 79.94 19.04 -25.95
C ASN A 66 79.18 19.11 -27.28
N GLU A 67 78.11 19.89 -27.34
CA GLU A 67 77.78 20.78 -28.48
C GLU A 67 77.05 22.05 -27.98
N MET A 68 77.55 23.21 -28.40
CA MET A 68 76.83 24.48 -28.34
C MET A 68 75.93 24.60 -29.59
N TRP A 69 74.69 25.07 -29.42
CA TRP A 69 74.09 26.26 -30.07
C TRP A 69 72.57 26.24 -29.96
N ASN A 70 71.99 27.44 -29.87
CA ASN A 70 70.60 27.84 -30.05
C ASN A 70 69.62 27.69 -28.87
N ALA A 71 69.14 28.85 -28.43
CA ALA A 71 68.00 29.00 -27.54
C ALA A 71 66.77 28.26 -28.09
N PRO A 72 66.17 27.32 -27.33
CA PRO A 72 64.85 26.85 -27.63
C PRO A 72 63.84 27.80 -26.98
N ARG A 73 63.12 28.49 -27.88
CA ARG A 73 61.72 28.87 -27.76
C ARG A 73 61.00 28.01 -26.71
N VAL A 74 60.40 28.64 -25.69
CA VAL A 74 59.67 27.99 -24.60
C VAL A 74 58.81 26.88 -25.16
N THR A 75 59.18 25.65 -24.78
CA THR A 75 58.50 24.42 -25.15
C THR A 75 57.09 24.44 -24.58
N THR A 76 56.14 24.17 -25.47
CA THR A 76 54.76 23.78 -25.23
C THR A 76 54.68 22.85 -24.02
N ILE A 77 54.03 23.33 -22.95
CA ILE A 77 53.72 22.50 -21.77
C ILE A 77 52.69 21.46 -22.23
N ARG A 78 53.08 20.18 -22.27
CA ARG A 78 52.18 19.05 -22.52
C ARG A 78 51.26 18.85 -21.32
N SER A 79 49.95 18.82 -21.61
CA SER A 79 48.89 18.05 -20.94
C SER A 79 49.01 17.93 -19.42
N VAL A 80 48.25 18.77 -18.72
CA VAL A 80 48.02 18.66 -17.29
C VAL A 80 46.71 17.90 -17.09
N SER A 81 46.79 16.71 -16.49
CA SER A 81 45.64 15.96 -16.02
C SER A 81 45.24 16.49 -14.63
N PRO A 82 43.99 16.93 -14.41
CA PRO A 82 43.52 17.26 -13.07
C PRO A 82 43.53 15.98 -12.23
N LYS A 83 44.37 15.94 -11.20
CA LYS A 83 44.65 14.71 -10.45
C LYS A 83 43.51 14.21 -9.57
N GLU A 84 42.55 15.05 -9.17
CA GLU A 84 41.40 14.67 -8.33
C GLU A 84 40.45 15.87 -8.10
N LEU A 85 39.32 15.99 -8.82
CA LEU A 85 38.34 17.07 -8.59
C LEU A 85 37.52 16.80 -7.31
N TYR A 86 37.77 17.56 -6.24
CA TYR A 86 36.98 17.49 -5.01
C TYR A 86 35.94 18.60 -4.95
N ILE A 87 34.67 18.23 -4.97
CA ILE A 87 33.57 19.18 -4.80
C ILE A 87 32.87 18.88 -3.49
N SER A 88 33.17 19.68 -2.47
CA SER A 88 32.33 19.75 -1.29
C SER A 88 31.12 20.63 -1.62
N ILE A 89 29.99 20.01 -1.99
CA ILE A 89 28.70 20.68 -1.89
C ILE A 89 28.21 20.42 -0.46
N PRO A 90 28.11 21.42 0.43
CA PRO A 90 27.47 21.21 1.72
C PRO A 90 26.07 20.62 1.48
N GLN A 91 25.82 19.40 1.98
CA GLN A 91 24.57 18.67 1.75
C GLN A 91 23.32 19.38 2.32
N SER A 92 23.49 20.50 3.03
CA SER A 92 22.42 21.36 3.54
C SER A 92 21.90 22.43 2.55
N LEU A 93 22.54 22.61 1.39
CA LEU A 93 22.26 23.74 0.50
C LEU A 93 21.22 23.41 -0.58
N VAL A 94 19.95 23.66 -0.26
CA VAL A 94 19.08 24.66 -0.90
C VAL A 94 17.71 24.56 -0.19
N PRO A 95 17.47 25.32 0.88
CA PRO A 95 16.14 25.42 1.47
C PRO A 95 15.19 26.16 0.51
N GLU A 96 13.92 25.76 0.53
CA GLU A 96 12.85 26.22 -0.38
C GLU A 96 12.54 27.73 -0.37
N ASN A 97 13.05 28.47 0.62
CA ASN A 97 12.77 29.89 0.75
C ASN A 97 13.99 30.73 0.36
N ILE A 98 14.23 30.85 -0.94
CA ILE A 98 15.31 31.69 -1.52
C ILE A 98 15.18 33.16 -1.08
N ASN A 99 13.99 33.61 -0.66
CA ASN A 99 13.80 34.98 -0.18
C ASN A 99 14.38 35.23 1.22
N ASN A 100 14.55 34.18 2.05
CA ASN A 100 15.06 34.33 3.41
C ASN A 100 16.59 34.19 3.52
N TYR A 101 17.25 33.57 2.54
CA TYR A 101 18.71 33.39 2.55
C TYR A 101 19.37 34.15 1.41
N LYS A 102 19.49 35.47 1.58
CA LYS A 102 20.17 36.41 0.65
C LYS A 102 21.67 36.10 0.41
N GLN A 103 22.24 35.12 1.10
CA GLN A 103 23.69 34.90 1.16
C GLN A 103 24.16 33.47 0.82
N GLU A 104 23.28 32.56 0.38
CA GLU A 104 23.73 31.22 -0.02
C GLU A 104 24.66 31.28 -1.23
N ARG A 105 25.75 30.52 -1.13
CA ARG A 105 26.88 30.50 -2.05
C ARG A 105 27.29 29.06 -2.28
N VAL A 106 27.40 28.64 -3.54
CA VAL A 106 28.04 27.36 -3.88
C VAL A 106 29.52 27.63 -4.06
N ASN A 107 30.35 26.98 -3.24
CA ASN A 107 31.80 27.03 -3.38
C ASN A 107 32.26 25.77 -4.12
N LEU A 108 32.93 25.98 -5.23
CA LEU A 108 33.54 24.94 -6.05
C LEU A 108 35.05 25.00 -5.84
N VAL A 109 35.67 23.85 -5.58
CA VAL A 109 37.13 23.72 -5.53
C VAL A 109 37.57 22.90 -6.73
N ILE A 110 38.37 23.48 -7.61
CA ILE A 110 38.95 22.81 -8.76
C ILE A 110 40.44 22.66 -8.48
N THR A 111 40.91 21.44 -8.31
CA THR A 111 42.33 21.14 -8.10
C THR A 111 43.01 20.85 -9.44
N GLY A 112 44.29 21.15 -9.54
CA GLY A 112 45.10 20.98 -10.75
C GLY A 112 46.53 21.41 -10.47
N ASP A 113 47.37 21.43 -11.50
CA ASP A 113 48.74 21.93 -11.38
C ASP A 113 48.90 23.22 -12.19
N ASN A 114 49.66 24.18 -11.64
CA ASN A 114 50.11 25.40 -12.32
C ASN A 114 49.02 26.38 -12.77
N PHE A 115 48.00 26.62 -11.94
CA PHE A 115 47.04 27.69 -12.24
C PHE A 115 47.74 29.07 -12.32
N PRO A 116 47.38 29.93 -13.30
CA PRO A 116 47.94 31.26 -13.41
C PRO A 116 47.58 32.12 -12.19
N LYS A 117 48.51 32.98 -11.76
CA LYS A 117 48.18 33.99 -10.72
C LYS A 117 47.14 34.94 -11.30
N ILE A 118 46.05 35.15 -10.55
CA ILE A 118 45.08 36.19 -10.87
C ILE A 118 45.79 37.53 -10.69
N ASP A 119 45.97 38.26 -11.78
CA ASP A 119 46.33 39.67 -11.76
C ASP A 119 45.17 40.50 -12.32
N ASN A 120 45.17 41.81 -12.06
CA ASN A 120 44.13 42.71 -12.55
C ASN A 120 44.24 42.99 -14.07
N SER A 121 45.15 42.33 -14.80
CA SER A 121 45.27 42.53 -16.24
C SER A 121 44.08 41.88 -16.96
N GLN A 122 43.65 42.50 -18.07
CA GLN A 122 42.57 41.91 -18.88
C GLN A 122 42.95 40.55 -19.47
N ASN A 123 44.23 40.21 -19.53
CA ASN A 123 44.74 39.00 -20.17
C ASN A 123 44.67 37.76 -19.26
N ASN A 124 44.54 37.92 -17.94
CA ASN A 124 44.53 36.84 -16.96
C ASN A 124 43.20 36.70 -16.20
N LYS A 125 42.08 37.04 -16.84
CA LYS A 125 40.77 36.78 -16.27
C LYS A 125 40.46 35.29 -16.37
N ILE A 126 40.37 34.64 -15.21
CA ILE A 126 39.82 33.30 -15.08
C ILE A 126 38.31 33.44 -14.87
N ALA A 127 37.52 32.65 -15.58
CA ALA A 127 36.10 32.49 -15.32
C ALA A 127 35.79 31.00 -15.16
N VAL A 128 34.93 30.65 -14.21
CA VAL A 128 34.43 29.29 -14.05
C VAL A 128 32.98 29.27 -14.46
N LYS A 129 32.68 28.45 -15.47
CA LYS A 129 31.34 28.16 -15.94
C LYS A 129 30.92 26.82 -15.38
N ILE A 130 29.69 26.75 -14.88
CA ILE A 130 29.02 25.50 -14.55
C ILE A 130 27.72 25.55 -15.36
N GLY A 131 27.47 24.60 -16.25
CA GLY A 131 26.20 24.47 -16.95
C GLY A 131 26.28 23.55 -18.16
N ASN A 132 25.15 23.40 -18.85
CA ASN A 132 25.13 22.97 -20.25
C ASN A 132 24.45 24.09 -21.05
N PRO A 133 24.95 24.48 -22.24
CA PRO A 133 24.30 25.49 -23.07
C PRO A 133 22.81 25.12 -23.29
N PRO A 134 21.87 26.07 -23.15
CA PRO A 134 22.05 27.51 -22.91
C PRO A 134 22.18 27.92 -21.42
N ASP A 135 21.94 26.99 -20.49
CA ASP A 135 21.80 27.22 -19.06
C ASP A 135 23.16 27.18 -18.34
N ILE A 136 23.95 28.24 -18.54
CA ILE A 136 25.31 28.37 -17.98
C ILE A 136 25.34 29.44 -16.87
N ALA A 137 25.80 29.03 -15.68
CA ALA A 137 26.18 29.91 -14.60
C ALA A 137 27.68 30.21 -14.69
N THR A 138 28.04 31.47 -14.90
CA THR A 138 29.44 31.91 -14.90
C THR A 138 29.72 32.71 -13.64
N THR A 139 30.80 32.39 -12.93
CA THR A 139 31.34 33.24 -11.86
C THR A 139 32.73 33.73 -12.17
N THR A 140 32.98 34.99 -11.82
CA THR A 140 34.29 35.63 -11.80
C THR A 140 34.80 35.80 -10.37
N ASN A 141 34.00 35.45 -9.36
CA ASN A 141 34.41 35.48 -7.96
C ASN A 141 35.24 34.23 -7.67
N ILE A 142 36.52 34.32 -8.02
CA ILE A 142 37.46 33.21 -8.03
C ILE A 142 38.70 33.59 -7.23
N ARG A 143 39.23 32.64 -6.47
CA ARG A 143 40.53 32.75 -5.80
C ARG A 143 41.39 31.56 -6.21
N VAL A 144 42.62 31.82 -6.64
CA VAL A 144 43.62 30.77 -6.86
C VAL A 144 44.39 30.59 -5.56
N ALA A 145 44.60 29.35 -5.14
CA ALA A 145 45.42 29.02 -3.98
C ALA A 145 46.86 29.53 -4.15
N ASP A 146 47.54 29.86 -3.05
CA ASP A 146 48.90 30.41 -3.10
C ASP A 146 49.90 29.45 -3.75
N ASP A 147 49.68 28.14 -3.60
CA ASP A 147 50.45 27.05 -4.21
C ASP A 147 50.12 26.81 -5.69
N ARG A 148 49.13 27.54 -6.23
CA ARG A 148 48.62 27.42 -7.61
C ARG A 148 48.07 26.03 -7.95
N ARG A 149 47.66 25.25 -6.94
CA ARG A 149 47.10 23.91 -7.14
C ARG A 149 45.59 23.82 -7.00
N ALA A 150 44.92 24.90 -6.61
CA ALA A 150 43.47 24.94 -6.53
C ALA A 150 42.87 26.28 -6.98
N ILE A 151 41.68 26.22 -7.57
CA ILE A 151 40.80 27.34 -7.86
C ILE A 151 39.57 27.19 -6.97
N TYR A 152 39.30 28.21 -6.16
CA TYR A 152 38.08 28.36 -5.39
C TYR A 152 37.13 29.29 -6.14
N ALA A 153 36.02 28.78 -6.66
CA ALA A 153 35.02 29.57 -7.35
C ALA A 153 33.72 29.63 -6.54
N THR A 154 33.18 30.84 -6.36
CA THR A 154 31.96 31.05 -5.57
C THR A 154 30.81 31.52 -6.47
N PHE A 155 29.70 30.79 -6.47
CA PHE A 155 28.50 31.11 -7.22
C PHE A 155 27.43 31.67 -6.31
N ASN A 156 26.85 32.81 -6.69
CA ASN A 156 25.72 33.41 -5.99
C ASN A 156 24.38 32.83 -6.50
N ASN A 157 23.31 33.09 -5.74
CA ASN A 157 21.98 32.61 -6.08
C ASN A 157 21.46 33.08 -7.45
N GLU A 158 21.83 34.27 -7.92
CA GLU A 158 21.40 34.75 -9.24
C GLU A 158 22.07 34.02 -10.40
N GLN A 159 23.36 33.70 -10.26
CA GLN A 159 24.10 32.89 -11.21
C GLN A 159 23.53 31.47 -11.23
N LEU A 160 23.31 30.89 -10.06
CA LEU A 160 22.77 29.54 -9.94
C LEU A 160 21.35 29.45 -10.53
N LYS A 161 20.50 30.47 -10.39
CA LYS A 161 19.15 30.46 -11.01
C LYS A 161 19.15 30.19 -12.52
N LYS A 162 20.26 30.44 -13.22
CA LYS A 162 20.43 30.16 -14.66
C LYS A 162 20.63 28.68 -14.99
N LEU A 163 21.00 27.85 -14.01
CA LEU A 163 21.16 26.42 -14.21
C LEU A 163 19.79 25.73 -14.29
N SER A 164 19.65 24.82 -15.25
CA SER A 164 18.50 23.93 -15.37
C SER A 164 18.29 23.15 -14.06
N ARG A 165 17.04 22.90 -13.69
CA ARG A 165 16.71 22.03 -12.55
C ARG A 165 16.89 20.56 -12.99
N GLY A 166 17.36 19.68 -12.10
CA GLY A 166 17.48 18.24 -12.36
C GLY A 166 18.88 17.66 -12.08
N LEU A 167 19.08 16.38 -12.42
CA LEU A 167 20.32 15.60 -12.20
C LEU A 167 21.27 15.64 -13.40
N ARG A 168 21.24 16.67 -14.24
CA ARG A 168 22.12 16.70 -15.42
C ARG A 168 23.57 16.90 -14.95
N PRO A 169 24.53 16.10 -15.44
CA PRO A 169 25.95 16.37 -15.19
C PRO A 169 26.24 17.77 -15.68
N VAL A 170 26.84 18.56 -14.82
CA VAL A 170 27.17 19.93 -15.12
C VAL A 170 28.63 19.98 -15.54
N ILE A 171 28.88 20.52 -16.74
CA ILE A 171 30.24 20.71 -17.26
C ILE A 171 30.84 21.90 -16.53
N VAL A 172 32.02 21.69 -15.94
CA VAL A 172 32.83 22.77 -15.39
C VAL A 172 33.87 23.18 -16.42
N GLU A 173 33.75 24.39 -16.95
CA GLU A 173 34.71 24.96 -17.90
C GLU A 173 35.46 26.11 -17.22
N VAL A 174 36.80 26.07 -17.27
CA VAL A 174 37.66 27.14 -16.79
C VAL A 174 38.15 27.92 -18.02
N GLU A 175 37.61 29.12 -18.22
CA GLU A 175 38.06 30.01 -19.30
C GLU A 175 39.22 30.88 -18.81
N GLY A 176 40.30 30.96 -19.61
CA GLY A 176 41.45 31.83 -19.35
C GLY A 176 42.58 31.61 -20.36
N ASN A 177 43.38 32.65 -20.62
CA ASN A 177 44.41 32.65 -21.67
C ASN A 177 45.68 31.83 -21.35
N ALA A 178 45.66 31.06 -20.26
CA ALA A 178 46.86 30.45 -19.67
C ALA A 178 46.72 28.95 -19.36
N THR A 179 45.62 28.31 -19.72
CA THR A 179 45.41 26.87 -19.47
C THR A 179 45.46 26.11 -20.79
N ASN A 180 46.62 25.53 -21.09
CA ASN A 180 46.79 24.49 -22.12
C ASN A 180 46.21 23.15 -21.63
N ILE A 181 44.95 23.18 -21.18
CA ILE A 181 44.21 22.00 -20.73
C ILE A 181 43.62 21.37 -21.99
N ASP A 182 43.94 20.11 -22.23
CA ASP A 182 43.40 19.35 -23.34
C ASP A 182 41.87 19.23 -23.17
N PRO A 183 41.05 19.81 -24.07
CA PRO A 183 39.60 19.82 -23.93
C PRO A 183 38.98 18.41 -23.92
N LEU A 184 39.68 17.39 -24.44
CA LEU A 184 39.22 16.00 -24.39
C LEU A 184 39.29 15.39 -22.97
N VAL A 185 40.27 15.77 -22.16
CA VAL A 185 40.44 15.23 -20.79
C VAL A 185 39.44 15.90 -19.81
N ALA A 186 39.11 17.16 -20.06
CA ALA A 186 38.13 17.92 -19.28
C ALA A 186 36.70 17.36 -19.40
N GLY A 187 36.32 16.80 -20.56
CA GLY A 187 34.95 16.32 -20.81
C GLY A 187 34.54 15.08 -19.99
N GLU A 188 35.48 14.18 -19.69
CA GLU A 188 35.17 12.92 -19.01
C GLU A 188 35.38 12.96 -17.48
N GLN A 189 36.29 13.80 -16.96
CA GLN A 189 36.63 13.85 -15.53
C GLN A 189 35.90 14.96 -14.73
N LEU A 190 35.20 15.88 -15.39
CA LEU A 190 34.59 17.07 -14.75
C LEU A 190 33.06 17.06 -14.72
N GLN A 191 32.42 15.89 -14.64
CA GLN A 191 30.96 15.80 -14.53
C GLN A 191 30.53 15.90 -13.07
N VAL A 192 29.94 17.03 -12.69
CA VAL A 192 29.44 17.29 -11.34
C VAL A 192 27.93 17.15 -11.35
N THR A 193 27.39 16.22 -10.56
CA THR A 193 25.94 16.13 -10.38
C THR A 193 25.51 17.06 -9.24
N VAL A 194 24.99 18.23 -9.58
CA VAL A 194 24.40 19.14 -8.59
C VAL A 194 22.97 18.68 -8.26
N LYS A 195 22.75 18.14 -7.06
CA LYS A 195 21.39 17.81 -6.60
C LYS A 195 20.72 19.07 -6.08
N ARG A 196 19.68 19.55 -6.78
CA ARG A 196 18.77 20.54 -6.21
C ARG A 196 17.62 19.84 -5.47
N PRO A 197 17.37 20.17 -4.20
CA PRO A 197 16.16 19.77 -3.53
C PRO A 197 14.95 20.32 -4.28
N VAL A 198 13.95 19.47 -4.40
CA VAL A 198 12.71 19.77 -5.10
C VAL A 198 11.83 20.52 -4.11
N SER A 199 11.23 21.63 -4.54
CA SER A 199 10.30 22.35 -3.67
C SER A 199 9.10 21.47 -3.31
N GLY A 200 8.69 21.52 -2.05
CA GLY A 200 7.53 20.86 -1.49
C GLY A 200 6.24 21.25 -2.20
N LEU A 201 6.18 22.45 -2.81
CA LEU A 201 5.09 22.81 -3.71
C LEU A 201 5.08 21.91 -4.95
N THR A 202 6.23 21.67 -5.57
CA THR A 202 6.36 20.75 -6.71
C THR A 202 6.05 19.31 -6.29
N THR A 203 6.55 18.87 -5.13
CA THR A 203 6.23 17.55 -4.56
C THR A 203 4.73 17.39 -4.36
N PHE A 204 4.07 18.41 -3.81
CA PHE A 204 2.63 18.43 -3.60
C PHE A 204 1.85 18.40 -4.92
N ILE A 205 2.32 19.13 -5.95
CA ILE A 205 1.71 19.09 -7.29
C ILE A 205 1.83 17.68 -7.88
N VAL A 206 3.03 17.08 -7.87
CA VAL A 206 3.25 15.71 -8.38
C VAL A 206 2.38 14.71 -7.63
N PHE A 207 2.32 14.82 -6.29
CA PHE A 207 1.47 14.01 -5.44
C PHE A 207 -0.02 14.15 -5.81
N ALA A 208 -0.51 15.38 -5.94
CA ALA A 208 -1.91 15.66 -6.25
C ALA A 208 -2.31 15.11 -7.62
N ILE A 209 -1.44 15.26 -8.63
CA ILE A 209 -1.67 14.72 -9.97
C ILE A 209 -1.68 13.18 -9.93
N ALA A 210 -0.68 12.55 -9.30
CA ALA A 210 -0.61 11.09 -9.17
C ALA A 210 -1.83 10.52 -8.42
N ALA A 211 -2.24 11.17 -7.32
CA ALA A 211 -3.42 10.80 -6.55
C ALA A 211 -4.71 10.93 -7.38
N LEU A 212 -4.85 11.99 -8.19
CA LEU A 212 -6.01 12.19 -9.07
C LEU A 212 -6.10 11.11 -10.15
N PHE A 213 -5.00 10.76 -10.82
CA PHE A 213 -4.99 9.68 -11.81
C PHE A 213 -5.25 8.31 -11.18
N THR A 214 -4.68 8.05 -10.00
CA THR A 214 -4.95 6.82 -9.24
C THR A 214 -6.45 6.72 -8.89
N PHE A 215 -7.04 7.82 -8.41
CA PHE A 215 -8.47 7.88 -8.12
C PHE A 215 -9.31 7.64 -9.38
N LEU A 216 -8.94 8.24 -10.52
CA LEU A 216 -9.64 8.02 -11.79
C LEU A 216 -9.58 6.55 -12.24
N ILE A 217 -8.43 5.89 -12.10
CA ILE A 217 -8.29 4.45 -12.38
C ILE A 217 -9.18 3.61 -11.45
N ILE A 218 -9.20 3.93 -10.16
CA ILE A 218 -10.10 3.26 -9.20
C ILE A 218 -11.56 3.46 -9.59
N VAL A 219 -11.95 4.66 -10.03
CA VAL A 219 -13.31 4.94 -10.52
C VAL A 219 -13.61 4.14 -11.80
N ILE A 220 -12.66 3.99 -12.72
CA ILE A 220 -12.85 3.16 -13.92
C ILE A 220 -13.04 1.69 -13.54
N ILE A 221 -12.18 1.14 -12.68
CA ILE A 221 -12.32 -0.24 -12.17
C ILE A 221 -13.67 -0.42 -11.49
N TYR A 222 -14.08 0.56 -10.68
CA TYR A 222 -15.38 0.59 -10.05
C TYR A 222 -16.52 0.57 -11.08
N MET A 223 -16.46 1.39 -12.12
CA MET A 223 -17.48 1.43 -13.18
C MET A 223 -17.56 0.09 -13.92
N LEU A 224 -16.41 -0.48 -14.29
CA LEU A 224 -16.34 -1.80 -14.95
C LEU A 224 -16.93 -2.91 -14.05
N ALA A 225 -16.60 -2.89 -12.75
CA ALA A 225 -17.17 -3.82 -11.79
C ALA A 225 -18.70 -3.66 -11.65
N THR A 226 -19.21 -2.42 -11.69
CA THR A 226 -20.66 -2.17 -11.65
C THR A 226 -21.39 -2.61 -12.91
N GLU A 227 -20.76 -2.54 -14.09
CA GLU A 227 -21.36 -3.05 -15.33
C GLU A 227 -21.40 -4.59 -15.32
N SER A 228 -20.34 -5.26 -14.85
CA SER A 228 -20.33 -6.73 -14.65
C SER A 228 -21.44 -7.22 -13.71
N LYS A 229 -21.77 -6.43 -12.68
CA LYS A 229 -22.89 -6.73 -11.78
C LYS A 229 -24.24 -6.81 -12.51
N LYS A 230 -24.43 -6.06 -13.60
CA LYS A 230 -25.69 -6.06 -14.36
C LYS A 230 -25.85 -7.30 -15.25
N THR A 231 -24.74 -7.93 -15.66
CA THR A 231 -24.76 -9.10 -16.55
C THR A 231 -24.84 -10.44 -15.81
N ASP A 232 -24.30 -10.54 -14.58
CA ASP A 232 -24.26 -11.80 -13.80
C ASP A 232 -25.32 -11.90 -12.69
N LEU A 233 -26.41 -11.16 -12.79
CA LEU A 233 -27.57 -11.31 -11.92
C LEU A 233 -28.64 -12.15 -12.65
N PRO A 234 -28.84 -13.44 -12.28
CA PRO A 234 -30.11 -14.09 -12.56
C PRO A 234 -31.25 -13.24 -11.97
N GLN A 235 -32.34 -13.11 -12.74
CA GLN A 235 -33.52 -12.28 -12.44
C GLN A 235 -34.15 -12.54 -11.05
N PRO A 236 -35.12 -11.70 -10.66
CA PRO A 236 -34.94 -10.52 -9.83
C PRO A 236 -34.88 -10.91 -8.34
N VAL A 237 -33.74 -10.72 -7.69
CA VAL A 237 -33.73 -10.56 -6.22
C VAL A 237 -34.38 -9.20 -5.93
N LYS A 238 -35.70 -9.25 -5.74
CA LYS A 238 -36.61 -8.12 -5.49
C LYS A 238 -36.00 -7.23 -4.41
N GLU A 239 -35.91 -5.93 -4.73
CA GLU A 239 -35.48 -4.85 -3.84
C GLU A 239 -36.05 -5.01 -2.42
N SER A 240 -35.29 -5.60 -1.51
CA SER A 240 -35.66 -5.66 -0.11
C SER A 240 -34.56 -5.03 0.73
N ASN A 241 -34.61 -3.70 0.83
CA ASN A 241 -33.87 -2.89 1.82
C ASN A 241 -32.40 -3.26 2.03
N THR A 242 -31.69 -3.61 0.96
CA THR A 242 -30.23 -3.61 1.02
C THR A 242 -29.81 -2.17 1.26
N ARG A 243 -29.11 -1.91 2.37
CA ARG A 243 -28.24 -0.73 2.43
C ARG A 243 -27.55 -0.67 1.07
N LYS A 244 -27.62 0.48 0.39
CA LYS A 244 -26.87 0.71 -0.85
C LYS A 244 -25.40 0.58 -0.48
N PHE A 245 -24.88 -0.64 -0.52
CA PHE A 245 -23.47 -0.90 -0.38
C PHE A 245 -22.80 -0.03 -1.42
N SER A 246 -21.86 0.78 -0.99
CA SER A 246 -21.01 1.50 -1.93
C SER A 246 -20.38 0.44 -2.83
N SER A 247 -20.33 0.63 -4.15
CA SER A 247 -19.85 -0.46 -5.01
C SER A 247 -18.36 -0.79 -4.82
N LEU A 248 -17.62 -0.02 -3.98
CA LEU A 248 -16.32 -0.40 -3.45
C LEU A 248 -16.40 -1.50 -2.39
N GLU A 249 -17.40 -1.46 -1.50
CA GLU A 249 -17.68 -2.55 -0.56
C GLU A 249 -17.98 -3.84 -1.32
N TRP A 250 -18.69 -3.74 -2.45
CA TRP A 250 -18.99 -4.89 -3.31
C TRP A 250 -17.73 -5.59 -3.85
N LEU A 251 -16.68 -4.85 -4.16
CA LEU A 251 -15.43 -5.41 -4.70
C LEU A 251 -14.65 -6.20 -3.63
N ILE A 252 -14.79 -5.82 -2.36
CA ILE A 252 -14.13 -6.47 -1.21
C ILE A 252 -15.02 -7.56 -0.59
N LEU A 253 -16.33 -7.46 -0.75
CA LEU A 253 -17.32 -8.39 -0.23
C LEU A 253 -17.16 -9.77 -0.88
N ASP A 254 -17.14 -10.81 -0.06
CA ASP A 254 -17.29 -12.19 -0.52
C ASP A 254 -18.78 -12.54 -0.63
N ARG A 255 -19.23 -12.89 -1.84
CA ARG A 255 -20.66 -13.08 -2.14
C ARG A 255 -21.24 -14.31 -1.44
N GLN A 256 -20.40 -15.33 -1.19
CA GLN A 256 -20.85 -16.57 -0.54
C GLN A 256 -21.06 -16.38 0.96
N SER A 257 -20.14 -15.68 1.61
CA SER A 257 -20.15 -15.51 3.08
C SER A 257 -20.79 -14.20 3.55
N ASN A 258 -21.13 -13.29 2.61
CA ASN A 258 -21.60 -11.92 2.87
C ASN A 258 -20.71 -11.12 3.84
N THR A 259 -19.40 -11.42 3.85
CA THR A 259 -18.41 -10.79 4.74
C THR A 259 -17.26 -10.18 3.93
N PHE A 260 -16.50 -9.25 4.52
CA PHE A 260 -15.31 -8.71 3.83
C PHE A 260 -14.19 -9.75 3.73
N SER A 261 -13.66 -9.92 2.52
CA SER A 261 -12.56 -10.85 2.24
C SER A 261 -11.21 -10.18 2.40
N LEU A 262 -10.44 -10.66 3.37
CA LEU A 262 -9.07 -10.20 3.62
C LEU A 262 -8.17 -10.26 2.37
N ALA A 263 -8.24 -11.35 1.60
CA ALA A 263 -7.43 -11.51 0.40
C ALA A 263 -7.83 -10.51 -0.70
N ARG A 264 -9.12 -10.21 -0.85
CA ARG A 264 -9.60 -9.18 -1.80
C ARG A 264 -9.15 -7.79 -1.34
N THR A 265 -9.27 -7.47 -0.05
CA THR A 265 -8.79 -6.20 0.51
C THR A 265 -7.30 -6.01 0.28
N GLN A 266 -6.48 -7.03 0.52
CA GLN A 266 -5.03 -6.97 0.32
C GLN A 266 -4.67 -6.76 -1.14
N PHE A 267 -5.34 -7.47 -2.05
CA PHE A 267 -5.13 -7.27 -3.48
C PHE A 267 -5.43 -5.83 -3.90
N VAL A 268 -6.57 -5.27 -3.48
CA VAL A 268 -6.95 -3.89 -3.78
C VAL A 268 -5.98 -2.88 -3.17
N TRP A 269 -5.57 -3.12 -1.92
CA TRP A 269 -4.60 -2.30 -1.20
C TRP A 269 -3.28 -2.20 -1.96
N TRP A 270 -2.68 -3.34 -2.31
CA TRP A 270 -1.43 -3.36 -3.04
C TRP A 270 -1.58 -2.83 -4.46
N LEU A 271 -2.64 -3.19 -5.18
CA LEU A 271 -2.92 -2.63 -6.51
C LEU A 271 -2.96 -1.10 -6.48
N THR A 272 -3.60 -0.52 -5.46
CA THR A 272 -3.69 0.94 -5.30
C THR A 272 -2.32 1.56 -5.04
N ILE A 273 -1.54 0.99 -4.12
CA ILE A 273 -0.19 1.47 -3.79
C ILE A 273 0.73 1.42 -5.01
N ILE A 274 0.63 0.38 -5.83
CA ILE A 274 1.42 0.21 -7.05
C ILE A 274 1.12 1.28 -8.06
N VAL A 275 -0.16 1.40 -8.40
CA VAL A 275 -0.62 2.33 -9.42
C VAL A 275 -0.24 3.75 -8.99
N PHE A 276 -0.47 4.07 -7.72
CA PHE A 276 -0.04 5.34 -7.14
C PHE A 276 1.47 5.53 -7.24
N GLY A 277 2.27 4.56 -6.78
CA GLY A 277 3.72 4.69 -6.72
C GLY A 277 4.36 4.80 -8.10
N TYR A 278 3.85 4.02 -9.06
CA TYR A 278 4.27 4.07 -10.46
C TYR A 278 3.98 5.44 -11.08
N LEU A 279 2.73 5.91 -10.95
CA LEU A 279 2.34 7.23 -11.46
C LEU A 279 3.12 8.35 -10.80
N PHE A 280 3.32 8.28 -9.48
CA PHE A 280 4.07 9.27 -8.72
C PHE A 280 5.52 9.39 -9.20
N LEU A 281 6.24 8.28 -9.38
CA LEU A 281 7.60 8.33 -9.92
C LEU A 281 7.63 8.75 -11.39
N PHE A 282 6.70 8.25 -12.21
CA PHE A 282 6.65 8.59 -13.63
C PHE A 282 6.41 10.10 -13.84
N ILE A 283 5.41 10.66 -13.16
CA ILE A 283 5.10 12.09 -13.20
C ILE A 283 6.22 12.90 -12.54
N GLY A 284 6.77 12.43 -11.42
CA GLY A 284 7.87 13.09 -10.72
C GLY A 284 9.11 13.23 -11.61
N ARG A 285 9.55 12.14 -12.25
CA ARG A 285 10.69 12.15 -13.18
C ARG A 285 10.39 12.97 -14.43
N GLY A 286 9.20 12.83 -15.00
CA GLY A 286 8.78 13.59 -16.17
C GLY A 286 8.74 15.11 -15.91
N LEU A 287 8.17 15.56 -14.80
CA LEU A 287 8.02 16.99 -14.50
C LEU A 287 9.28 17.64 -13.89
N ILE A 288 10.09 16.89 -13.13
CA ILE A 288 11.24 17.45 -12.40
C ILE A 288 12.54 17.25 -13.18
N GLN A 289 12.72 16.07 -13.77
CA GLN A 289 13.96 15.68 -14.44
C GLN A 289 13.85 15.78 -15.96
N ASP A 290 12.64 15.96 -16.50
CA ASP A 290 12.35 15.92 -17.95
C ASP A 290 12.72 14.56 -18.56
N ILE A 291 12.53 13.48 -17.78
CA ILE A 291 12.81 12.10 -18.20
C ILE A 291 11.51 11.31 -18.20
N TRP A 292 11.01 11.00 -19.39
CA TRP A 292 9.78 10.23 -19.62
C TRP A 292 10.12 8.80 -20.01
N GLU A 293 10.55 8.01 -19.03
CA GLU A 293 10.91 6.60 -19.19
C GLU A 293 9.96 5.70 -18.40
N PHE A 294 9.76 4.47 -18.87
CA PHE A 294 9.03 3.47 -18.10
C PHE A 294 9.79 3.12 -16.82
N ILE A 295 9.11 3.23 -15.67
CA ILE A 295 9.70 2.89 -14.37
C ILE A 295 9.79 1.37 -14.26
N PRO A 296 10.97 0.79 -13.95
CA PRO A 296 11.07 -0.63 -13.66
C PRO A 296 10.34 -0.98 -12.35
N LEU A 297 9.56 -2.06 -12.36
CA LEU A 297 8.79 -2.58 -11.21
C LEU A 297 9.66 -3.35 -10.20
N SER A 298 10.98 -3.09 -10.15
CA SER A 298 12.00 -3.84 -9.38
C SER A 298 11.54 -4.26 -7.99
N GLY A 299 11.69 -5.55 -7.63
CA GLY A 299 11.38 -6.11 -6.30
C GLY A 299 9.89 -6.09 -5.89
N PHE A 300 9.13 -5.17 -6.45
CA PHE A 300 7.73 -4.91 -6.15
C PHE A 300 6.83 -5.98 -6.77
N ALA A 301 7.17 -6.47 -7.97
CA ALA A 301 6.45 -7.56 -8.64
C ALA A 301 6.21 -8.78 -7.72
N TYR A 302 7.12 -9.05 -6.78
CA TYR A 302 6.97 -10.13 -5.81
C TYR A 302 5.82 -9.91 -4.83
N THR A 303 5.62 -8.70 -4.28
CA THR A 303 4.49 -8.46 -3.34
C THR A 303 3.13 -8.53 -4.01
N PHE A 304 3.02 -8.01 -5.23
CA PHE A 304 1.81 -8.16 -6.02
C PHE A 304 1.57 -9.62 -6.39
N LEU A 305 2.61 -10.34 -6.81
CA LEU A 305 2.52 -11.76 -7.11
C LEU A 305 2.10 -12.58 -5.87
N ILE A 306 2.69 -12.31 -4.70
CA ILE A 306 2.27 -12.96 -3.44
C ILE A 306 0.80 -12.66 -3.15
N SER A 307 0.35 -11.41 -3.30
CA SER A 307 -1.05 -11.03 -3.07
C SER A 307 -2.01 -11.71 -4.06
N LEU A 308 -1.63 -11.77 -5.34
CA LEU A 308 -2.39 -12.43 -6.40
C LEU A 308 -2.47 -13.94 -6.18
N VAL A 309 -1.33 -14.60 -5.90
CA VAL A 309 -1.28 -16.02 -5.56
C VAL A 309 -2.14 -16.29 -4.34
N THR A 310 -2.03 -15.47 -3.29
CA THR A 310 -2.85 -15.62 -2.09
C THR A 310 -4.34 -15.51 -2.39
N LEU A 311 -4.73 -14.56 -3.24
CA LEU A 311 -6.13 -14.39 -3.66
C LEU A 311 -6.63 -15.62 -4.43
N VAL A 312 -5.90 -16.05 -5.45
CA VAL A 312 -6.27 -17.18 -6.31
C VAL A 312 -6.31 -18.47 -5.50
N THR A 313 -5.29 -18.74 -4.69
CA THR A 313 -5.24 -19.93 -3.83
C THR A 313 -6.35 -19.88 -2.78
N ALA A 314 -6.63 -18.73 -2.16
CA ALA A 314 -7.72 -18.63 -1.20
C ALA A 314 -9.10 -18.85 -1.83
N GLN A 315 -9.31 -18.48 -3.10
CA GLN A 315 -10.53 -18.78 -3.86
C GLN A 315 -10.61 -20.27 -4.23
N ALA A 316 -9.50 -20.86 -4.70
CA ALA A 316 -9.42 -22.28 -5.01
C ALA A 316 -9.67 -23.15 -3.77
N THR A 317 -9.05 -22.80 -2.64
CA THR A 317 -9.29 -23.48 -1.36
C THR A 317 -10.74 -23.35 -0.93
N ALA A 318 -11.37 -22.18 -1.09
CA ALA A 318 -12.79 -22.01 -0.77
C ALA A 318 -13.71 -22.84 -1.69
N ALA A 319 -13.35 -23.00 -2.96
CA ALA A 319 -14.10 -23.85 -3.89
C ALA A 319 -14.02 -25.35 -3.55
N VAL A 320 -12.87 -25.80 -3.02
CA VAL A 320 -12.65 -27.23 -2.69
C VAL A 320 -13.09 -27.57 -1.27
N ARG A 321 -12.85 -26.67 -0.31
CA ARG A 321 -13.09 -26.92 1.13
C ARG A 321 -14.34 -26.23 1.68
N GLY A 322 -15.09 -25.52 0.83
CA GLY A 322 -16.27 -24.77 1.24
C GLY A 322 -15.94 -23.35 1.72
N SER A 323 -16.97 -22.50 1.72
CA SER A 323 -16.82 -21.08 2.06
C SER A 323 -16.73 -20.85 3.57
N LYS A 324 -16.25 -19.67 3.97
CA LYS A 324 -16.41 -19.18 5.35
C LYS A 324 -17.91 -19.10 5.62
N GLY A 325 -18.39 -19.66 6.72
CA GLY A 325 -19.82 -19.66 7.03
C GLY A 325 -20.41 -18.25 6.95
N SER A 326 -21.68 -18.15 6.54
CA SER A 326 -22.32 -16.84 6.33
C SER A 326 -22.29 -16.05 7.64
N GLY A 327 -21.52 -14.96 7.66
CA GLY A 327 -21.30 -14.18 8.87
C GLY A 327 -22.58 -13.46 9.32
N GLN A 328 -22.42 -12.43 10.17
CA GLN A 328 -23.54 -11.51 10.38
C GLN A 328 -23.98 -10.93 9.02
N VAL A 329 -25.28 -10.72 8.84
CA VAL A 329 -25.86 -10.23 7.58
C VAL A 329 -25.33 -8.83 7.20
N ASN A 330 -24.72 -8.13 8.15
CA ASN A 330 -24.04 -6.87 7.93
C ASN A 330 -22.51 -7.08 7.89
N PRO A 331 -21.85 -6.89 6.73
CA PRO A 331 -20.39 -6.95 6.67
C PRO A 331 -19.78 -5.84 7.50
N ALA A 332 -18.74 -6.18 8.25
CA ALA A 332 -18.03 -5.26 9.13
C ALA A 332 -16.52 -5.32 8.88
N TRP A 333 -15.80 -4.24 9.13
CA TRP A 333 -14.33 -4.22 9.05
C TRP A 333 -13.67 -5.24 10.00
N SER A 334 -14.36 -5.60 11.09
CA SER A 334 -13.95 -6.69 11.96
C SER A 334 -13.86 -8.03 11.23
N ASP A 335 -14.59 -8.25 10.13
CA ASP A 335 -14.58 -9.51 9.37
C ASP A 335 -13.22 -9.83 8.73
N LEU A 336 -12.40 -8.79 8.54
CA LEU A 336 -11.01 -8.94 8.08
C LEU A 336 -10.18 -9.73 9.08
N VAL A 337 -10.44 -9.56 10.37
CA VAL A 337 -9.67 -10.19 11.47
C VAL A 337 -10.47 -11.23 12.24
N VAL A 338 -11.80 -11.20 12.17
CA VAL A 338 -12.71 -12.12 12.87
C VAL A 338 -13.19 -13.22 11.92
N HIS A 339 -13.21 -14.45 12.43
CA HIS A 339 -13.79 -15.61 11.79
C HIS A 339 -14.70 -16.35 12.74
N GLY A 340 -15.96 -16.59 12.35
CA GLY A 340 -16.91 -17.34 13.20
C GLY A 340 -17.18 -16.68 14.57
N GLY A 341 -17.00 -15.36 14.67
CA GLY A 341 -17.13 -14.63 15.94
C GLY A 341 -15.86 -14.61 16.81
N VAL A 342 -14.77 -15.27 16.40
CA VAL A 342 -13.49 -15.28 17.12
C VAL A 342 -12.41 -14.53 16.33
N VAL A 343 -11.54 -13.79 17.01
CA VAL A 343 -10.39 -13.12 16.38
C VAL A 343 -9.39 -14.18 15.91
N ALA A 344 -9.13 -14.17 14.61
CA ALA A 344 -8.18 -15.06 13.97
C ALA A 344 -6.79 -14.39 13.94
N LEU A 345 -5.88 -14.87 14.78
CA LEU A 345 -4.57 -14.25 14.98
C LEU A 345 -3.76 -14.16 13.68
N GLU A 346 -3.84 -15.18 12.82
CA GLU A 346 -3.15 -15.18 11.54
C GLU A 346 -3.64 -14.07 10.60
N ARG A 347 -4.93 -13.73 10.68
CA ARG A 347 -5.51 -12.63 9.91
C ARG A 347 -5.10 -11.28 10.47
N VAL A 348 -5.06 -11.14 11.79
CA VAL A 348 -4.54 -9.93 12.46
C VAL A 348 -3.11 -9.67 12.02
N GLN A 349 -2.24 -10.68 12.09
CA GLN A 349 -0.86 -10.57 11.62
C GLN A 349 -0.80 -10.09 10.17
N GLN A 350 -1.60 -10.68 9.29
CA GLN A 350 -1.62 -10.31 7.88
C GLN A 350 -2.09 -8.87 7.66
N VAL A 351 -3.13 -8.41 8.37
CA VAL A 351 -3.60 -7.02 8.29
C VAL A 351 -2.52 -6.04 8.77
N VAL A 352 -1.92 -6.32 9.94
CA VAL A 352 -0.93 -5.45 10.57
C VAL A 352 0.31 -5.29 9.67
N TRP A 353 0.88 -6.39 9.17
CA TRP A 353 2.05 -6.31 8.31
C TRP A 353 1.77 -5.64 6.97
N ASN A 354 0.63 -5.92 6.34
CA ASN A 354 0.27 -5.23 5.09
C ASN A 354 0.13 -3.72 5.28
N LEU A 355 -0.40 -3.28 6.42
CA LEU A 355 -0.51 -1.87 6.75
C LEU A 355 0.86 -1.22 6.98
N ILE A 356 1.70 -1.84 7.82
CA ILE A 356 3.04 -1.32 8.15
C ILE A 356 3.88 -1.20 6.88
N ILE A 357 3.94 -2.26 6.06
CA ILE A 357 4.77 -2.30 4.85
C ILE A 357 4.20 -1.33 3.80
N GLY A 358 2.88 -1.27 3.64
CA GLY A 358 2.24 -0.34 2.71
C GLY A 358 2.52 1.14 3.06
N VAL A 359 2.45 1.49 4.34
CA VAL A 359 2.77 2.85 4.82
C VAL A 359 4.26 3.15 4.66
N ALA A 360 5.13 2.23 5.08
CA ALA A 360 6.58 2.39 4.94
C ALA A 360 6.97 2.58 3.47
N PHE A 361 6.36 1.83 2.55
CA PHE A 361 6.58 1.97 1.12
C PHE A 361 6.23 3.37 0.61
N ILE A 362 5.05 3.89 0.97
CA ILE A 362 4.63 5.24 0.56
C ILE A 362 5.60 6.29 1.12
N VAL A 363 6.00 6.17 2.39
CA VAL A 363 6.94 7.12 3.01
C VAL A 363 8.30 7.09 2.30
N ILE A 364 8.86 5.90 2.07
CA ILE A 364 10.15 5.76 1.35
C ILE A 364 10.03 6.34 -0.06
N LEU A 365 8.94 6.05 -0.77
CA LEU A 365 8.68 6.59 -2.09
C LEU A 365 8.67 8.13 -2.08
N LEU A 366 7.91 8.75 -1.17
CA LEU A 366 7.79 10.20 -1.05
C LEU A 366 9.11 10.88 -0.69
N VAL A 367 9.98 10.21 0.09
CA VAL A 367 11.29 10.75 0.48
C VAL A 367 12.34 10.57 -0.61
N THR A 368 12.30 9.46 -1.36
CA THR A 368 13.40 9.06 -2.26
C THR A 368 13.14 9.33 -3.75
N TYR A 369 11.93 9.72 -4.15
CA TYR A 369 11.54 9.85 -5.56
C TYR A 369 12.40 10.78 -6.42
N THR A 370 13.10 11.75 -5.82
CA THR A 370 13.97 12.68 -6.53
C THR A 370 15.26 12.02 -7.02
N THR A 371 15.64 10.90 -6.40
CA THR A 371 16.85 10.14 -6.68
C THR A 371 16.58 8.71 -7.17
N ALA A 372 15.40 8.17 -6.88
CA ALA A 372 15.04 6.82 -7.24
C ALA A 372 14.69 6.72 -8.72
N SER A 373 15.41 5.85 -9.44
CA SER A 373 15.08 5.48 -10.83
C SER A 373 14.06 4.35 -10.91
N SER A 374 13.81 3.67 -9.79
CA SER A 374 12.93 2.50 -9.67
C SER A 374 12.03 2.61 -8.44
N LEU A 375 11.01 1.75 -8.35
CA LEU A 375 10.22 1.63 -7.13
C LEU A 375 11.10 1.14 -5.96
N PRO A 376 10.78 1.54 -4.72
CA PRO A 376 11.47 1.03 -3.53
C PRO A 376 11.48 -0.50 -3.51
N SER A 377 12.68 -1.07 -3.32
CA SER A 377 12.81 -2.50 -3.11
C SER A 377 12.31 -2.86 -1.71
N ILE A 378 11.59 -3.98 -1.62
CA ILE A 378 11.17 -4.54 -0.34
C ILE A 378 12.21 -5.60 0.05
N PRO A 379 12.80 -5.51 1.26
CA PRO A 379 13.78 -6.49 1.75
C PRO A 379 13.28 -7.93 1.62
N SER A 380 14.17 -8.85 1.28
CA SER A 380 13.87 -10.27 1.10
C SER A 380 13.23 -10.89 2.34
N GLU A 381 13.66 -10.46 3.52
CA GLU A 381 13.20 -10.95 4.83
C GLU A 381 11.73 -10.60 5.02
N ILE A 382 11.32 -9.39 4.60
CA ILE A 382 9.94 -8.93 4.66
C ILE A 382 9.08 -9.67 3.64
N LEU A 383 9.60 -9.90 2.42
CA LEU A 383 8.91 -10.71 1.40
C LEU A 383 8.68 -12.14 1.89
N VAL A 384 9.69 -12.77 2.50
CA VAL A 384 9.57 -14.10 3.10
C VAL A 384 8.56 -14.09 4.23
N LEU A 385 8.58 -13.09 5.11
CA LEU A 385 7.61 -12.97 6.20
C LEU A 385 6.17 -12.83 5.68
N MET A 386 5.96 -12.04 4.62
CA MET A 386 4.66 -11.95 3.94
C MET A 386 4.26 -13.29 3.32
N GLY A 387 5.19 -13.98 2.67
CA GLY A 387 4.97 -15.31 2.09
C GLY A 387 4.57 -16.34 3.15
N ILE A 388 5.26 -16.37 4.30
CA ILE A 388 4.92 -17.24 5.44
C ILE A 388 3.55 -16.87 5.99
N SER A 389 3.23 -15.57 6.13
CA SER A 389 1.92 -15.14 6.62
C SER A 389 0.79 -15.52 5.66
N ALA A 390 0.99 -15.36 4.36
CA ALA A 390 0.06 -15.81 3.32
C ALA A 390 -0.10 -17.34 3.32
N GLY A 391 1.01 -18.08 3.41
CA GLY A 391 1.03 -19.53 3.52
C GLY A 391 0.31 -20.02 4.78
N GLY A 392 0.52 -19.37 5.92
CA GLY A 392 -0.19 -19.64 7.17
C GLY A 392 -1.69 -19.36 7.07
N TYR A 393 -2.09 -18.29 6.38
CA TYR A 393 -3.50 -17.99 6.11
C TYR A 393 -4.15 -19.06 5.21
N ILE A 394 -3.48 -19.46 4.12
CA ILE A 394 -3.95 -20.50 3.21
C ILE A 394 -3.99 -21.85 3.92
N GLY A 395 -2.92 -22.21 4.64
CA GLY A 395 -2.82 -23.44 5.42
C GLY A 395 -3.91 -23.49 6.49
N GLY A 396 -4.10 -22.39 7.21
CA GLY A 396 -5.19 -22.22 8.18
C GLY A 396 -6.56 -22.41 7.56
N LYS A 397 -6.80 -21.89 6.35
CA LYS A 397 -8.03 -22.16 5.59
C LYS A 397 -8.14 -23.63 5.15
N ALA A 398 -7.05 -24.25 4.73
CA ALA A 398 -7.04 -25.61 4.22
C ALA A 398 -7.31 -26.67 5.30
N VAL A 399 -6.95 -26.39 6.57
CA VAL A 399 -7.22 -27.28 7.70
C VAL A 399 -8.56 -27.03 8.39
N ARG A 400 -9.23 -25.92 8.07
CA ARG A 400 -10.55 -25.58 8.64
C ARG A 400 -11.67 -26.29 7.89
N LYS A 401 -12.72 -26.63 8.64
CA LYS A 401 -13.97 -27.15 8.09
C LYS A 401 -14.73 -26.03 7.37
N ALA A 402 -15.52 -26.42 6.38
CA ALA A 402 -16.45 -25.52 5.73
C ALA A 402 -17.40 -24.91 6.76
N GLY A 403 -17.65 -23.61 6.68
CA GLY A 403 -18.61 -22.98 7.58
C GLY A 403 -20.04 -23.11 7.04
N PRO A 404 -21.04 -23.13 7.94
CA PRO A 404 -22.43 -23.31 7.53
C PRO A 404 -22.92 -22.11 6.71
N ASN A 405 -23.76 -22.35 5.72
CA ASN A 405 -24.39 -21.30 4.91
C ASN A 405 -25.88 -21.59 4.72
N ILE A 406 -26.76 -20.69 5.14
CA ILE A 406 -28.21 -20.85 5.04
C ILE A 406 -28.69 -20.29 3.70
N THR A 407 -29.28 -21.14 2.86
CA THR A 407 -29.79 -20.77 1.52
C THR A 407 -31.31 -20.80 1.41
N GLN A 408 -32.01 -21.47 2.32
CA GLN A 408 -33.47 -21.47 2.43
C GLN A 408 -33.91 -21.67 3.87
N VAL A 409 -34.96 -20.96 4.28
CA VAL A 409 -35.69 -21.26 5.51
C VAL A 409 -37.17 -21.35 5.16
N VAL A 410 -37.79 -22.49 5.46
CA VAL A 410 -39.20 -22.77 5.18
C VAL A 410 -39.92 -23.11 6.48
N LEU A 411 -40.98 -22.37 6.78
CA LEU A 411 -41.91 -22.71 7.85
C LEU A 411 -43.06 -23.54 7.27
N TRP A 412 -43.23 -24.75 7.78
CA TRP A 412 -44.24 -25.71 7.37
C TRP A 412 -45.38 -25.76 8.37
N GLY A 413 -46.61 -25.61 7.87
CA GLY A 413 -47.82 -25.58 8.68
C GLY A 413 -47.97 -24.25 9.43
N GLU A 414 -49.18 -23.71 9.45
CA GLU A 414 -49.51 -22.57 10.30
C GLU A 414 -49.78 -23.08 11.73
N PRO A 415 -49.22 -22.44 12.77
CA PRO A 415 -49.56 -22.75 14.15
C PRO A 415 -50.96 -22.20 14.49
N ILE A 416 -52.00 -22.87 13.99
CA ILE A 416 -53.39 -22.48 14.18
C ILE A 416 -53.91 -23.02 15.52
N ASP A 417 -53.49 -24.24 15.90
CA ASP A 417 -53.89 -24.91 17.14
C ASP A 417 -52.76 -25.80 17.70
N TRP A 418 -52.95 -26.31 18.92
CA TRP A 418 -52.02 -27.23 19.59
C TRP A 418 -51.89 -28.60 18.90
N ASN A 419 -52.75 -28.91 17.92
CA ASN A 419 -52.71 -30.12 17.11
C ASN A 419 -51.91 -29.95 15.81
N THR A 420 -51.71 -28.71 15.36
CA THR A 420 -50.77 -28.43 14.28
C THR A 420 -49.35 -28.65 14.78
N ASN A 421 -48.60 -29.48 14.05
CA ASN A 421 -47.18 -29.74 14.29
C ASN A 421 -46.37 -28.87 13.33
N PRO A 422 -46.19 -27.57 13.59
CA PRO A 422 -45.38 -26.76 12.69
C PRO A 422 -43.96 -27.29 12.70
N GLN A 423 -43.31 -27.19 11.54
CA GLN A 423 -41.93 -27.63 11.38
C GLN A 423 -41.15 -26.53 10.68
N LEU A 424 -39.92 -26.29 11.13
CA LEU A 424 -39.02 -25.36 10.46
C LEU A 424 -37.98 -26.17 9.70
N THR A 425 -37.87 -25.95 8.41
CA THR A 425 -36.81 -26.54 7.59
C THR A 425 -35.78 -25.46 7.26
N VAL A 426 -34.53 -25.76 7.56
CA VAL A 426 -33.38 -24.93 7.19
C VAL A 426 -32.58 -25.70 6.15
N ALA A 427 -32.46 -25.15 4.94
CA ALA A 427 -31.64 -25.71 3.88
C ALA A 427 -30.43 -24.81 3.58
N GLY A 428 -29.35 -25.43 3.12
CA GLY A 428 -28.07 -24.77 2.95
C GLY A 428 -26.93 -25.72 2.66
N GLU A 429 -25.73 -25.26 2.97
CA GLU A 429 -24.49 -26.01 2.77
C GLU A 429 -23.71 -26.10 4.09
N HIS A 430 -23.01 -27.22 4.27
CA HIS A 430 -22.06 -27.44 5.36
C HIS A 430 -22.63 -27.28 6.78
N PHE A 431 -23.91 -27.61 6.99
CA PHE A 431 -24.43 -27.74 8.34
C PHE A 431 -23.84 -28.97 9.00
N SER A 432 -23.44 -28.90 10.27
CA SER A 432 -23.14 -30.13 11.02
C SER A 432 -24.37 -31.03 11.04
N GLN A 433 -24.16 -32.33 11.19
CA GLN A 433 -25.26 -33.27 11.44
C GLN A 433 -26.11 -32.79 12.63
N ALA A 434 -27.39 -33.18 12.69
CA ALA A 434 -28.30 -32.85 13.80
C ALA A 434 -27.65 -33.02 15.19
N GLY A 435 -26.77 -34.02 15.31
CA GLY A 435 -25.97 -34.32 16.48
C GLY A 435 -25.00 -33.23 16.99
N GLY A 436 -24.76 -32.18 16.20
CA GLY A 436 -23.74 -31.18 16.47
C GLY A 436 -24.17 -29.77 16.07
N VAL A 437 -25.46 -29.51 15.87
CA VAL A 437 -25.97 -28.18 15.54
C VAL A 437 -26.75 -27.60 16.71
N ILE A 438 -26.52 -26.31 16.96
CA ILE A 438 -27.35 -25.49 17.83
C ILE A 438 -28.06 -24.46 16.96
N LEU A 439 -29.37 -24.34 17.13
CA LEU A 439 -30.19 -23.37 16.41
C LEU A 439 -30.73 -22.33 17.39
N GLN A 440 -30.40 -21.07 17.17
CA GLN A 440 -30.86 -19.95 17.98
C GLN A 440 -31.84 -19.10 17.17
N MET A 441 -33.04 -18.87 17.71
CA MET A 441 -34.07 -18.04 17.11
C MET A 441 -34.33 -16.84 18.01
N VAL A 442 -34.36 -15.63 17.44
CA VAL A 442 -34.48 -14.36 18.19
C VAL A 442 -35.35 -13.39 17.40
N TYR A 443 -36.21 -12.63 18.09
CA TYR A 443 -36.94 -11.53 17.46
C TYR A 443 -36.06 -10.29 17.28
N LEU A 444 -36.33 -9.59 16.20
CA LEU A 444 -35.74 -8.30 15.91
C LEU A 444 -36.75 -7.19 16.20
N ASP A 445 -36.29 -6.10 16.81
CA ASP A 445 -37.08 -4.88 16.96
C ASP A 445 -37.24 -4.13 15.62
N GLU A 446 -37.99 -3.02 15.62
CA GLU A 446 -38.20 -2.18 14.42
C GLU A 446 -36.89 -1.60 13.85
N SER A 447 -35.83 -1.54 14.67
CA SER A 447 -34.49 -1.11 14.29
C SER A 447 -33.53 -2.26 13.96
N LEU A 448 -34.03 -3.50 13.84
CA LEU A 448 -33.29 -4.72 13.57
C LEU A 448 -32.29 -5.14 14.67
N ASN A 449 -32.49 -4.70 15.92
CA ASN A 449 -31.71 -5.22 17.04
C ASN A 449 -32.35 -6.49 17.60
N GLU A 450 -31.51 -7.40 18.06
CA GLU A 450 -31.96 -8.60 18.79
C GLU A 450 -32.66 -8.20 20.09
N LYS A 451 -33.82 -8.82 20.36
CA LYS A 451 -34.51 -8.82 21.64
C LYS A 451 -34.10 -10.05 22.45
N PRO A 452 -33.12 -9.96 23.36
CA PRO A 452 -32.51 -11.15 23.99
C PRO A 452 -33.50 -12.00 24.79
N GLU A 453 -34.55 -11.38 25.33
CA GLU A 453 -35.64 -12.01 26.08
C GLU A 453 -36.48 -12.98 25.25
N THR A 454 -36.39 -12.89 23.92
CA THR A 454 -37.15 -13.71 22.97
C THR A 454 -36.34 -14.88 22.40
N ARG A 455 -35.09 -15.02 22.87
CA ARG A 455 -34.14 -15.99 22.36
C ARG A 455 -34.52 -17.40 22.79
N ILE A 456 -34.70 -18.26 21.79
CA ILE A 456 -34.88 -19.69 21.98
C ILE A 456 -33.68 -20.43 21.40
N GLU A 457 -33.10 -21.30 22.21
CA GLU A 457 -32.01 -22.19 21.79
C GLU A 457 -32.54 -23.61 21.67
N ILE A 458 -32.48 -24.14 20.45
CA ILE A 458 -32.87 -25.50 20.13
C ILE A 458 -31.62 -26.36 20.07
N LYS A 459 -31.60 -27.38 20.92
CA LYS A 459 -30.56 -28.39 21.00
C LYS A 459 -30.95 -29.65 20.24
N GLN A 460 -29.93 -30.48 20.03
CA GLN A 460 -29.86 -31.71 19.24
C GLN A 460 -31.13 -32.58 19.19
N ASP A 461 -31.84 -32.77 20.31
CA ASP A 461 -32.95 -33.73 20.38
C ASP A 461 -34.17 -33.37 19.50
N ASN A 462 -34.29 -32.11 19.09
CA ASN A 462 -35.41 -31.61 18.28
C ASN A 462 -35.02 -31.26 16.85
N VAL A 463 -33.79 -31.60 16.44
CA VAL A 463 -33.25 -31.33 15.11
C VAL A 463 -33.05 -32.67 14.39
N TYR A 464 -33.52 -32.77 13.15
CA TYR A 464 -33.40 -33.95 12.32
C TYR A 464 -32.65 -33.63 11.04
N THR A 465 -31.70 -34.49 10.68
CA THR A 465 -31.04 -34.42 9.37
C THR A 465 -31.99 -35.01 8.32
N LEU A 466 -32.45 -34.20 7.37
CA LEU A 466 -33.27 -34.66 6.26
C LEU A 466 -32.43 -35.10 5.06
N GLU A 467 -31.37 -34.36 4.75
CA GLU A 467 -30.56 -34.59 3.56
C GLU A 467 -29.06 -34.45 3.92
N PRO A 468 -28.34 -35.56 4.13
CA PRO A 468 -26.89 -35.54 4.30
C PRO A 468 -26.18 -34.96 3.08
N ASP A 469 -25.00 -34.37 3.28
CA ASP A 469 -24.20 -33.87 2.17
C ASP A 469 -23.68 -35.06 1.33
N PRO A 470 -23.88 -35.08 0.01
CA PRO A 470 -23.45 -36.21 -0.82
C PRO A 470 -21.93 -36.39 -0.88
N LEU A 471 -21.15 -35.33 -0.67
CA LEU A 471 -19.69 -35.38 -0.69
C LEU A 471 -19.11 -35.76 0.68
N ASN A 472 -19.78 -35.37 1.76
CA ASN A 472 -19.31 -35.58 3.14
C ASN A 472 -20.46 -35.96 4.09
N PRO A 473 -21.14 -37.10 3.87
CA PRO A 473 -22.41 -37.42 4.54
C PRO A 473 -22.28 -37.68 6.04
N THR A 474 -21.09 -38.05 6.51
CA THR A 474 -20.82 -38.27 7.95
C THR A 474 -20.59 -36.98 8.71
N GLU A 475 -20.23 -35.90 8.03
CA GLU A 475 -19.79 -34.65 8.64
C GLU A 475 -20.83 -33.54 8.46
N PHE A 476 -21.40 -33.44 7.25
CA PHE A 476 -22.29 -32.36 6.88
C PHE A 476 -23.65 -32.83 6.38
N CYS A 477 -24.64 -31.96 6.50
CA CYS A 477 -25.94 -32.08 5.86
C CYS A 477 -26.33 -30.78 5.15
N LYS A 478 -27.21 -30.91 4.17
CA LYS A 478 -27.78 -29.79 3.39
C LYS A 478 -29.12 -29.32 3.93
N LYS A 479 -29.84 -30.17 4.65
CA LYS A 479 -31.20 -29.88 5.10
C LYS A 479 -31.43 -30.39 6.51
N LEU A 480 -31.82 -29.48 7.39
CA LEU A 480 -32.23 -29.73 8.76
C LEU A 480 -33.72 -29.46 8.89
N GLN A 481 -34.40 -30.28 9.68
CA GLN A 481 -35.78 -30.07 10.10
C GLN A 481 -35.83 -29.94 11.61
N ILE A 482 -36.53 -28.94 12.07
CA ILE A 482 -36.78 -28.69 13.48
C ILE A 482 -38.24 -28.97 13.71
N ASN A 483 -38.51 -29.90 14.63
CA ASN A 483 -39.86 -30.16 15.11
C ASN A 483 -40.12 -29.26 16.31
N PHE A 484 -41.20 -28.48 16.24
CA PHE A 484 -41.59 -27.61 17.36
C PHE A 484 -42.28 -28.36 18.50
N ASN A 485 -42.65 -29.63 18.29
CA ASN A 485 -43.26 -30.47 19.31
C ASN A 485 -42.25 -30.81 20.40
N ASN A 486 -42.68 -30.74 21.67
CA ASN A 486 -41.88 -31.09 22.84
C ASN A 486 -40.60 -30.26 23.04
N LEU A 487 -40.54 -29.05 22.46
CA LEU A 487 -39.50 -28.09 22.82
C LEU A 487 -39.74 -27.61 24.25
N ASN A 488 -39.09 -28.27 25.22
CA ASN A 488 -39.11 -27.92 26.65
C ASN A 488 -38.40 -26.57 26.97
N ALA A 489 -38.31 -25.65 26.01
CA ALA A 489 -37.61 -24.38 26.17
C ALA A 489 -38.43 -23.36 26.96
N LEU A 490 -39.76 -23.47 26.96
CA LEU A 490 -40.70 -22.57 27.65
C LEU A 490 -41.86 -23.36 28.29
N PRO A 491 -42.52 -22.82 29.33
CA PRO A 491 -43.79 -23.35 29.83
C PRO A 491 -44.83 -23.47 28.71
N GLU A 492 -45.70 -24.48 28.76
CA GLU A 492 -46.64 -24.83 27.68
C GLU A 492 -47.53 -23.65 27.22
N TYR A 493 -47.95 -22.79 28.16
CA TYR A 493 -48.75 -21.60 27.84
C TYR A 493 -47.94 -20.49 27.14
N GLU A 494 -46.66 -20.31 27.47
CA GLU A 494 -45.78 -19.32 26.83
C GLU A 494 -45.31 -19.80 25.46
N TRP A 495 -45.16 -21.12 25.31
CA TRP A 495 -44.73 -21.74 24.06
C TRP A 495 -45.71 -21.48 22.91
N SER A 496 -47.02 -21.71 23.14
CA SER A 496 -48.04 -21.47 22.12
C SER A 496 -48.11 -20.00 21.69
N ALA A 497 -48.05 -19.06 22.65
CA ALA A 497 -48.02 -17.64 22.38
C ALA A 497 -46.77 -17.22 21.59
N TRP A 498 -45.59 -17.72 21.99
CA TRP A 498 -44.34 -17.47 21.29
C TRP A 498 -44.39 -18.01 19.86
N LEU A 499 -44.93 -19.21 19.64
CA LEU A 499 -44.98 -19.84 18.33
C LEU A 499 -45.93 -19.12 17.37
N GLN A 500 -47.07 -18.63 17.86
CA GLN A 500 -47.98 -17.77 17.09
C GLN A 500 -47.30 -16.44 16.73
N GLU A 501 -46.63 -15.81 17.69
CA GLU A 501 -45.84 -14.60 17.45
C GLU A 501 -44.72 -14.86 16.43
N PHE A 502 -44.06 -16.02 16.51
CA PHE A 502 -42.98 -16.43 15.62
C PHE A 502 -43.46 -16.55 14.20
N ALA A 503 -44.52 -17.34 14.00
CA ALA A 503 -45.11 -17.53 12.69
C ALA A 503 -45.56 -16.20 12.12
N SER A 504 -46.25 -15.36 12.90
CA SER A 504 -46.72 -14.04 12.44
C SER A 504 -45.57 -13.13 11.97
N ASN A 505 -44.43 -13.15 12.66
CA ASN A 505 -43.26 -12.31 12.37
C ASN A 505 -42.30 -12.93 11.35
N PHE A 506 -42.46 -14.22 11.00
CA PHE A 506 -41.59 -14.93 10.07
C PHE A 506 -41.53 -14.28 8.68
N THR A 507 -42.53 -13.51 8.26
CA THR A 507 -42.59 -12.84 6.94
C THR A 507 -41.94 -11.45 6.91
N ASP A 508 -41.68 -10.83 8.06
CA ASP A 508 -41.46 -9.38 8.16
C ASP A 508 -39.99 -8.98 8.39
N LYS A 509 -39.03 -9.88 8.20
CA LYS A 509 -37.62 -9.69 8.62
C LYS A 509 -37.48 -9.37 10.11
N LYS A 510 -38.45 -9.82 10.92
CA LYS A 510 -38.46 -9.65 12.37
C LYS A 510 -37.92 -10.86 13.11
N VAL A 511 -37.43 -11.87 12.38
CA VAL A 511 -36.90 -13.10 12.93
C VAL A 511 -35.46 -13.26 12.48
N LYS A 512 -34.58 -13.52 13.44
CA LYS A 512 -33.19 -13.91 13.21
C LYS A 512 -33.00 -15.36 13.63
N ILE A 513 -32.49 -16.16 12.71
CA ILE A 513 -32.11 -17.55 12.92
C ILE A 513 -30.59 -17.63 12.81
N THR A 514 -29.95 -18.11 13.87
CA THR A 514 -28.51 -18.36 13.91
C THR A 514 -28.28 -19.84 14.06
N LEU A 515 -27.64 -20.45 13.07
CA LEU A 515 -27.19 -21.84 13.13
C LEU A 515 -25.73 -21.85 13.58
N ILE A 516 -25.41 -22.68 14.56
CA ILE A 516 -24.07 -22.84 15.12
C ILE A 516 -23.67 -24.31 14.96
N ASN A 517 -22.61 -24.56 14.18
CA ASN A 517 -22.02 -25.88 14.00
C ASN A 517 -21.23 -26.32 15.24
N ALA A 518 -20.87 -27.61 15.32
CA ALA A 518 -20.14 -28.20 16.44
C ALA A 518 -18.75 -27.59 16.64
N ASP A 519 -18.16 -27.05 15.58
CA ASP A 519 -16.88 -26.34 15.59
C ASP A 519 -17.00 -24.86 15.98
N GLY A 520 -18.21 -24.40 16.34
CA GLY A 520 -18.52 -23.03 16.73
C GLY A 520 -18.72 -22.06 15.56
N GLN A 521 -18.58 -22.51 14.31
CA GLN A 521 -18.87 -21.67 13.15
C GLN A 521 -20.37 -21.38 13.06
N ARG A 522 -20.71 -20.18 12.58
CA ARG A 522 -22.09 -19.68 12.60
C ARG A 522 -22.56 -19.27 11.22
N ALA A 523 -23.84 -19.51 10.95
CA ALA A 523 -24.60 -18.98 9.83
C ALA A 523 -25.74 -18.14 10.37
N VAL A 524 -25.95 -16.93 9.87
CA VAL A 524 -27.05 -16.07 10.28
C VAL A 524 -28.01 -15.83 9.12
N TRP A 525 -29.28 -16.00 9.40
CA TRP A 525 -30.39 -15.63 8.53
C TRP A 525 -31.31 -14.65 9.27
N ASP A 526 -31.65 -13.53 8.65
CA ASP A 526 -32.50 -12.47 9.24
C ASP A 526 -33.75 -12.17 8.37
N GLY A 527 -34.09 -13.11 7.49
CA GLY A 527 -35.18 -12.94 6.52
C GLY A 527 -34.88 -11.99 5.36
N SER A 528 -33.67 -11.43 5.25
CA SER A 528 -33.33 -10.53 4.14
C SER A 528 -32.94 -11.27 2.85
N ASN A 529 -32.27 -12.42 2.96
CA ASN A 529 -31.89 -13.26 1.83
C ASN A 529 -31.43 -14.64 2.32
N PRO A 530 -32.08 -15.75 1.92
CA PRO A 530 -33.32 -15.85 1.12
C PRO A 530 -34.54 -15.25 1.84
N VAL A 531 -35.59 -14.92 1.07
CA VAL A 531 -36.88 -14.50 1.62
C VAL A 531 -37.52 -15.69 2.34
N PRO A 532 -38.10 -15.50 3.54
CA PRO A 532 -38.85 -16.54 4.24
C PRO A 532 -39.96 -17.12 3.37
N GLU A 533 -40.05 -18.44 3.31
CA GLU A 533 -41.11 -19.14 2.60
C GLU A 533 -42.02 -19.86 3.60
N ARG A 534 -43.33 -19.68 3.46
CA ARG A 534 -44.33 -20.49 4.17
C ARG A 534 -44.91 -21.51 3.21
N ARG A 535 -45.07 -22.74 3.69
CA ARG A 535 -45.70 -23.82 2.93
C ARG A 535 -46.66 -24.59 3.82
N ASP A 536 -47.71 -25.13 3.21
CA ASP A 536 -48.56 -26.10 3.88
C ASP A 536 -47.74 -27.34 4.21
N ALA A 537 -47.93 -27.88 5.41
CA ALA A 537 -47.20 -29.06 5.85
C ALA A 537 -47.34 -30.18 4.79
N PRO A 538 -46.25 -30.84 4.38
CA PRO A 538 -46.37 -32.00 3.51
C PRO A 538 -47.26 -33.01 4.23
N ALA A 539 -48.14 -33.69 3.50
CA ALA A 539 -48.93 -34.78 4.07
C ALA A 539 -47.97 -35.71 4.81
N LEU A 540 -48.21 -35.93 6.12
CA LEU A 540 -47.38 -36.78 6.97
C LEU A 540 -47.07 -38.05 6.19
N GLN A 541 -45.81 -38.23 5.80
CA GLN A 541 -45.38 -39.50 5.24
C GLN A 541 -45.55 -40.50 6.37
N ALA A 542 -46.49 -41.44 6.19
CA ALA A 542 -46.70 -42.51 7.14
C ALA A 542 -45.34 -43.22 7.36
N PRO A 543 -44.99 -43.52 8.63
CA PRO A 543 -43.67 -44.04 8.98
C PRO A 543 -43.28 -45.31 8.22
#